data_AF-A0A3B0U7Z6-F1
#
_entry.id   AF-A0A3B0U7Z6-F1
#
_cell.length_a   1.000
_cell.length_b   1.000
_cell.length_c   1.000
_cell.angle_alpha   90.00
_cell.angle_beta   90.00
_cell.angle_gamma   90.00
#
_symmetry.space_group_name_H-M   'P 1'
#
loop_
_entity.id
_entity.type
_entity.pdbx_description
1 polymer ?
#
loop_
_entity_poly.entity_id
_entity_poly.type
_entity_poly.pdbx_seq_one_letter_code
_entity_poly.pdbx_strand_id
1 'polypeptide(L)'
;MILLSTHTTVVLVSVVVFLIVIILLVAILLFAKKKLTPSGIVKVDINEGHIEVETEPGSTLLTTLGNNKVLLPSACGGGGTCGMCRCQVLEGGGSILPTETGFFTRKEQNNNWRLACQVKVKEDMKIQIPQEVLGVKKWECEVVSNKNLA
;
A
#
# COMPACT_ATOMS: atom_id res chain seq x y z
N MET A 1 -54.32 27.56 16.23
CA MET A 1 -52.88 27.77 16.51
C MET A 1 -52.23 26.64 17.30
N ILE A 2 -52.93 26.02 18.27
CA ILE A 2 -52.37 24.94 19.12
C ILE A 2 -52.07 23.66 18.32
N LEU A 3 -52.95 23.25 17.39
CA LEU A 3 -52.77 22.06 16.54
C LEU A 3 -51.54 22.13 15.61
N LEU A 4 -51.26 23.28 14.98
CA LEU A 4 -50.06 23.42 14.13
C LEU A 4 -48.77 23.32 14.96
N SER A 5 -48.73 23.92 16.15
CA SER A 5 -47.55 23.88 17.03
C SER A 5 -47.25 22.45 17.50
N THR A 6 -48.26 21.64 17.82
CA THR A 6 -48.07 20.23 18.21
C THR A 6 -47.57 19.35 17.08
N HIS A 7 -47.94 19.61 15.83
CA HIS A 7 -47.41 18.85 14.69
C HIS A 7 -45.94 19.19 14.40
N THR A 8 -45.56 20.47 14.48
CA THR A 8 -44.17 20.88 14.27
C THR A 8 -43.23 20.31 15.33
N THR A 9 -43.63 20.26 16.60
CA THR A 9 -42.80 19.65 17.66
C THR A 9 -42.61 18.15 17.46
N VAL A 10 -43.66 17.41 17.08
CA VAL A 10 -43.56 15.97 16.81
C VAL A 10 -42.63 15.68 15.65
N VAL A 11 -42.74 16.44 14.55
CA VAL A 11 -41.83 16.30 13.39
C VAL A 11 -40.39 16.62 13.80
N LEU A 12 -40.16 17.67 14.59
CA LEU A 12 -38.81 18.07 14.99
C LEU A 12 -38.17 17.03 15.93
N VAL A 13 -38.93 16.50 16.90
CA VAL A 13 -38.44 15.44 17.80
C VAL A 13 -38.14 14.15 17.02
N SER A 14 -39.00 13.75 16.09
CA SER A 14 -38.76 12.53 15.30
C SER A 14 -37.54 12.67 14.38
N VAL A 15 -37.32 13.83 13.78
CA VAL A 15 -36.09 14.12 13.00
C VAL A 15 -34.85 14.06 13.90
N VAL A 16 -34.89 14.67 15.09
CA VAL A 16 -33.76 14.66 16.04
C VAL A 16 -33.44 13.23 16.51
N VAL A 17 -34.44 12.44 16.88
CA VAL A 17 -34.23 11.04 17.29
C VAL A 17 -33.62 10.23 16.16
N PHE A 18 -34.14 10.35 14.94
CA PHE A 18 -33.61 9.62 13.79
C PHE A 18 -32.17 10.03 13.46
N LEU A 19 -31.86 11.33 13.54
CA LEU A 19 -30.51 11.86 13.37
C LEU A 19 -29.54 11.28 14.42
N ILE A 20 -29.94 11.24 15.69
CA ILE A 20 -29.13 10.67 16.77
C ILE A 20 -28.81 9.19 16.51
N VAL A 21 -29.81 8.41 16.09
CA VAL A 21 -29.62 6.98 15.78
C VAL A 21 -28.63 6.80 14.63
N ILE A 22 -28.75 7.60 13.55
CA ILE A 22 -27.82 7.55 12.42
C ILE A 22 -26.40 7.92 12.87
N ILE A 23 -26.24 9.01 13.61
CA ILE A 23 -24.91 9.46 14.09
C ILE A 23 -24.28 8.38 14.98
N LEU A 24 -25.06 7.79 15.88
CA LEU A 24 -24.60 6.71 16.75
C LEU A 24 -24.11 5.50 15.94
N LEU A 25 -24.88 5.10 14.93
CA LEU A 25 -24.52 3.97 14.06
C LEU A 25 -23.23 4.27 13.27
N VAL A 26 -23.11 5.47 12.69
CA VAL A 26 -21.89 5.92 12.00
C VAL A 26 -20.69 5.96 12.95
N ALA A 27 -20.86 6.45 14.18
CA ALA A 27 -19.80 6.49 15.18
C ALA A 27 -19.29 5.09 15.55
N ILE A 28 -20.20 4.12 15.70
CA ILE A 28 -19.85 2.71 15.93
C ILE A 28 -19.05 2.15 14.74
N LEU A 29 -19.49 2.40 13.51
CA LEU A 29 -18.78 1.93 12.31
C LEU A 29 -17.37 2.53 12.20
N LEU A 30 -17.21 3.82 12.49
CA LEU A 30 -15.90 4.49 12.48
C LEU A 30 -14.99 3.98 13.59
N PHE A 31 -15.53 3.73 14.79
CA PHE A 31 -14.77 3.14 15.89
C PHE A 31 -14.29 1.72 15.55
N ALA A 32 -15.19 0.89 14.98
CA ALA A 32 -14.84 -0.44 14.51
C ALA A 32 -13.75 -0.39 13.44
N LYS A 33 -13.88 0.49 12.43
CA LYS A 33 -12.84 0.70 11.40
C LYS A 33 -11.50 1.06 12.04
N LYS A 34 -11.47 2.06 12.93
CA LYS A 34 -10.24 2.51 13.60
C LYS A 34 -9.57 1.40 14.42
N LYS A 35 -10.35 0.51 15.05
CA LYS A 35 -9.84 -0.61 15.85
C LYS A 35 -9.36 -1.78 14.98
N LEU A 36 -10.04 -2.06 13.87
CA LEU A 36 -9.81 -3.25 13.04
C LEU A 36 -8.85 -3.02 11.86
N THR A 37 -8.65 -1.77 11.43
CA THR A 37 -7.65 -1.45 10.40
C THR A 37 -6.36 -0.95 11.04
N PRO A 38 -5.19 -1.50 10.67
CA PRO A 38 -3.91 -0.97 11.11
C PRO A 38 -3.81 0.48 10.65
N SER A 39 -3.86 1.39 11.63
CA SER A 39 -3.89 2.84 11.44
C SER A 39 -2.64 3.39 12.09
N GLY A 40 -1.67 3.83 11.30
CA GLY A 40 -0.38 4.33 11.78
C GLY A 40 0.65 4.39 10.67
N ILE A 41 1.75 5.07 10.94
CA ILE A 41 2.94 5.03 10.07
C ILE A 41 3.60 3.67 10.29
N VAL A 42 3.91 2.97 9.20
CA VAL A 42 4.65 1.71 9.23
C VAL A 42 6.06 1.93 8.72
N LYS A 43 7.00 1.19 9.30
CA LYS A 43 8.44 1.26 8.99
C LYS A 43 8.86 0.10 8.12
N VAL A 44 9.52 0.42 7.02
CA VAL A 44 10.17 -0.55 6.13
C VAL A 44 11.68 -0.36 6.27
N ASP A 45 12.33 -1.35 6.88
CA ASP A 45 13.78 -1.41 7.02
C ASP A 45 14.37 -2.17 5.81
N ILE A 46 15.29 -1.52 5.09
CA ILE A 46 15.94 -2.03 3.90
C ILE A 46 17.42 -2.29 4.20
N ASN A 47 17.86 -3.53 3.99
CA ASN A 47 19.25 -3.96 4.15
C ASN A 47 19.83 -3.64 5.53
N GLU A 48 19.12 -4.04 6.61
CA GLU A 48 19.60 -3.95 8.01
C GLU A 48 19.98 -2.52 8.44
N GLY A 49 19.09 -1.56 8.19
CA GLY A 49 19.23 -0.16 8.61
C GLY A 49 19.95 0.74 7.61
N HIS A 50 20.26 0.26 6.40
CA HIS A 50 20.89 1.10 5.37
C HIS A 50 19.93 2.20 4.88
N ILE A 51 18.65 1.88 4.73
CA ILE A 51 17.58 2.84 4.41
C ILE A 51 16.36 2.46 5.23
N GLU A 52 15.82 3.42 5.99
CA GLU A 52 14.52 3.30 6.63
C GLU A 52 13.49 4.15 5.88
N VAL A 53 12.34 3.54 5.59
CA VAL A 53 11.23 4.20 4.92
C VAL A 53 10.00 4.17 5.82
N GLU A 54 9.45 5.35 6.07
CA GLU A 54 8.18 5.52 6.77
C GLU A 54 7.06 5.74 5.73
N THR A 55 6.00 4.93 5.80
CA THR A 55 4.86 5.02 4.87
C THR A 55 3.54 4.76 5.57
N GLU A 56 2.45 5.17 4.92
CA GLU A 56 1.11 4.71 5.29
C GLU A 56 0.88 3.27 4.80
N PRO A 57 0.16 2.43 5.56
CA PRO A 57 -0.17 1.07 5.17
C PRO A 57 -1.19 1.04 4.02
N GLY A 58 -1.07 0.03 3.16
CA GLY A 58 -2.03 -0.28 2.09
C GLY A 58 -1.45 -0.23 0.68
N SER A 59 -0.34 0.47 0.47
CA SER A 59 0.42 0.47 -0.79
C SER A 59 1.18 -0.85 -0.99
N THR A 60 1.58 -1.10 -2.24
CA THR A 60 2.52 -2.20 -2.53
C THR A 60 3.93 -1.78 -2.12
N LEU A 61 4.79 -2.76 -1.88
CA LEU A 61 6.19 -2.51 -1.56
C LEU A 61 6.89 -1.79 -2.73
N LEU A 62 6.61 -2.17 -3.98
CA LEU A 62 7.16 -1.49 -5.17
C LEU A 62 6.83 0.01 -5.18
N THR A 63 5.57 0.37 -4.98
CA THR A 63 5.16 1.78 -4.99
C THR A 63 5.75 2.55 -3.80
N THR A 64 5.76 1.92 -2.62
CA THR A 64 6.33 2.49 -1.40
C THR A 64 7.82 2.83 -1.58
N LEU A 65 8.59 1.88 -2.10
CA LEU A 65 10.01 2.06 -2.38
C LEU A 65 10.24 3.13 -3.46
N GLY A 66 9.46 3.10 -4.54
CA GLY A 66 9.57 4.06 -5.63
C GLY A 66 9.31 5.51 -5.20
N ASN A 67 8.33 5.72 -4.32
CA ASN A 67 8.05 7.04 -3.74
C ASN A 67 9.21 7.54 -2.86
N ASN A 68 9.95 6.62 -2.24
CA ASN A 68 11.10 6.90 -1.39
C ASN A 68 12.44 6.82 -2.14
N LYS A 69 12.42 6.99 -3.47
CA LYS A 69 13.59 7.01 -4.36
C LYS A 69 14.38 5.69 -4.42
N VAL A 70 13.80 4.58 -3.94
CA VAL A 70 14.34 3.23 -4.10
C VAL A 70 13.62 2.57 -5.28
N LEU A 71 14.27 2.56 -6.44
CA LEU A 71 13.65 2.11 -7.69
C LEU A 71 14.02 0.65 -7.99
N LEU A 72 13.09 -0.26 -7.72
CA LEU A 72 13.19 -1.63 -8.19
C LEU A 72 12.90 -1.74 -9.70
N PRO A 73 13.60 -2.61 -10.44
CA PRO A 73 13.34 -2.83 -11.84
C PRO A 73 11.94 -3.41 -12.03
N SER A 74 11.13 -2.75 -12.86
CA SER A 74 9.75 -3.16 -13.13
C SER A 74 9.33 -2.75 -14.53
N ALA A 75 9.27 -3.71 -15.46
CA ALA A 75 8.79 -3.49 -16.82
C ALA A 75 7.24 -3.42 -16.91
N CYS A 76 6.52 -4.10 -16.01
CA CYS A 76 5.05 -4.21 -16.06
C CYS A 76 4.29 -3.18 -15.20
N GLY A 77 4.99 -2.22 -14.57
CA GLY A 77 4.35 -1.20 -13.71
C GLY A 77 3.62 -1.75 -12.47
N GLY A 78 3.92 -2.98 -12.03
CA GLY A 78 3.30 -3.59 -10.85
C GLY A 78 2.24 -4.66 -11.12
N GLY A 79 1.99 -5.00 -12.38
CA GLY A 79 1.03 -6.05 -12.77
C GLY A 79 1.38 -7.49 -12.38
N GLY A 80 2.55 -7.75 -11.78
CA GLY A 80 2.95 -9.09 -11.35
C GLY A 80 3.28 -10.06 -12.48
N THR A 81 3.49 -9.56 -13.71
CA THR A 81 3.71 -10.40 -14.91
C THR A 81 5.17 -10.45 -15.38
N CYS A 82 5.99 -9.46 -15.06
CA CYS A 82 7.39 -9.41 -15.53
C CYS A 82 8.42 -10.13 -14.65
N GLY A 83 8.09 -10.41 -13.38
CA GLY A 83 9.00 -11.08 -12.44
C GLY A 83 10.28 -10.32 -12.05
N MET A 84 10.42 -9.05 -12.45
CA MET A 84 11.64 -8.26 -12.20
C MET A 84 11.68 -7.59 -10.83
N CYS A 85 10.51 -7.32 -10.23
CA CYS A 85 10.36 -6.60 -8.95
C CYS A 85 10.78 -7.47 -7.73
N ARG A 86 11.86 -8.26 -7.83
CA ARG A 86 12.27 -9.25 -6.82
C ARG A 86 12.84 -8.56 -5.59
N CYS A 87 12.43 -9.02 -4.42
CA CYS A 87 13.00 -8.65 -3.13
C CYS A 87 12.91 -9.85 -2.18
N GLN A 88 13.75 -9.86 -1.15
CA GLN A 88 13.62 -10.82 -0.07
C GLN A 88 12.94 -10.14 1.12
N VAL A 89 11.92 -10.77 1.68
CA VAL A 89 11.20 -10.26 2.85
C VAL A 89 11.65 -11.07 4.07
N LEU A 90 12.35 -10.42 4.99
CA LEU A 90 12.90 -11.07 6.19
C LEU A 90 11.85 -11.15 7.31
N GLU A 91 11.10 -10.07 7.51
CA GLU A 91 10.04 -9.95 8.50
C GLU A 91 8.85 -9.20 7.90
N GLY A 92 7.62 -9.59 8.25
CA GLY A 92 6.39 -9.00 7.73
C GLY A 92 6.02 -9.47 6.31
N GLY A 93 5.07 -8.81 5.65
CA GLY A 93 4.72 -9.03 4.24
C GLY A 93 3.98 -10.34 3.90
N GLY A 94 3.67 -11.16 4.91
CA GLY A 94 2.85 -12.38 4.78
C GLY A 94 3.48 -13.49 3.93
N SER A 95 2.66 -14.46 3.50
CA SER A 95 3.07 -15.60 2.67
C SER A 95 3.08 -15.28 1.18
N ILE A 96 3.86 -16.05 0.41
CA ILE A 96 3.89 -15.95 -1.06
C ILE A 96 2.51 -16.16 -1.69
N LEU A 97 2.14 -15.31 -2.65
CA LEU A 97 0.87 -15.43 -3.38
C LEU A 97 1.02 -16.37 -4.58
N PRO A 98 -0.07 -17.06 -5.01
CA PRO A 98 -0.05 -17.90 -6.21
C PRO A 98 0.36 -17.18 -7.50
N THR A 99 0.20 -15.86 -7.56
CA THR A 99 0.64 -15.02 -8.68
C THR A 99 2.16 -14.89 -8.75
N GLU A 100 2.86 -15.10 -7.63
CA GLU A 100 4.31 -14.95 -7.51
C GLU A 100 5.04 -16.29 -7.64
N THR A 101 4.41 -17.40 -7.25
CA THR A 101 5.06 -18.72 -7.12
C THR A 101 5.72 -19.20 -8.42
N GLY A 102 5.18 -18.84 -9.59
CA GLY A 102 5.74 -19.19 -10.89
C GLY A 102 7.10 -18.54 -11.20
N PHE A 103 7.47 -17.46 -10.49
CA PHE A 103 8.72 -16.73 -10.72
C PHE A 103 9.87 -17.18 -9.80
N PHE A 104 9.60 -18.05 -8.84
CA PHE A 104 10.56 -18.46 -7.81
C PHE A 104 10.66 -19.98 -7.72
N THR A 105 11.88 -20.49 -7.59
CA THR A 105 12.16 -21.88 -7.27
C THR A 105 11.67 -22.22 -5.85
N ARG A 106 11.49 -23.51 -5.53
CA ARG A 106 11.10 -23.94 -4.17
C ARG A 106 12.09 -23.46 -3.09
N LYS A 107 13.38 -23.41 -3.41
CA LYS A 107 14.41 -22.89 -2.50
C LYS A 107 14.22 -21.39 -2.24
N GLU A 108 13.98 -20.61 -3.29
CA GLU A 108 13.71 -19.17 -3.16
C GLU A 108 12.41 -18.89 -2.39
N GLN A 109 11.35 -19.67 -2.64
CA GLN A 109 10.10 -19.58 -1.88
C GLN A 109 10.33 -19.81 -0.38
N ASN A 110 11.13 -20.81 -0.02
CA ASN A 110 11.48 -21.10 1.37
C ASN A 110 12.39 -20.03 1.99
N ASN A 111 13.13 -19.29 1.16
CA ASN A 111 13.97 -18.17 1.59
C ASN A 111 13.23 -16.82 1.54
N ASN A 112 11.89 -16.83 1.51
CA ASN A 112 11.04 -15.63 1.51
C ASN A 112 11.32 -14.62 0.38
N TRP A 113 11.66 -15.12 -0.80
CA TRP A 113 11.69 -14.29 -2.00
C TRP A 113 10.28 -13.96 -2.48
N ARG A 114 10.05 -12.68 -2.79
CA ARG A 114 8.75 -12.12 -3.12
C ARG A 114 8.86 -11.14 -4.28
N LEU A 115 7.72 -10.87 -4.93
CA LEU A 115 7.59 -9.76 -5.86
C LEU A 115 7.12 -8.55 -5.08
N ALA A 116 7.97 -7.53 -4.93
CA ALA A 116 7.65 -6.28 -4.24
C ALA A 116 6.36 -5.63 -4.74
N CYS A 117 6.02 -5.84 -6.01
CA CYS A 117 4.78 -5.33 -6.59
C CYS A 117 3.49 -6.05 -6.15
N GLN A 118 3.59 -7.24 -5.56
CA GLN A 118 2.46 -8.02 -5.05
C GLN A 118 2.38 -8.03 -3.52
N VAL A 119 3.49 -7.68 -2.84
CA VAL A 119 3.53 -7.52 -1.38
C VAL A 119 2.88 -6.20 -0.98
N LYS A 120 1.89 -6.25 -0.07
CA LYS A 120 1.27 -5.06 0.52
C LYS A 120 1.93 -4.74 1.85
N VAL A 121 2.30 -3.47 2.04
CA VAL A 121 2.84 -2.98 3.31
C VAL A 121 1.66 -2.72 4.26
N LYS A 122 1.54 -3.51 5.34
CA LYS A 122 0.44 -3.40 6.32
C LYS A 122 0.93 -3.22 7.76
N GLU A 123 2.15 -3.64 8.01
CA GLU A 123 2.83 -3.67 9.29
C GLU A 123 4.31 -3.38 9.02
N ASP A 124 5.07 -3.13 10.09
CA ASP A 124 6.50 -2.94 9.99
C ASP A 124 7.15 -4.19 9.37
N MET A 125 8.09 -3.97 8.45
CA MET A 125 8.70 -5.07 7.71
C MET A 125 10.17 -4.82 7.45
N LYS A 126 10.93 -5.91 7.38
CA LYS A 126 12.35 -5.90 7.01
C LYS A 126 12.53 -6.57 5.67
N ILE A 127 13.26 -5.93 4.78
CA ILE A 127 13.50 -6.42 3.43
C ILE A 127 14.97 -6.35 3.07
N GLN A 128 15.36 -7.22 2.14
CA GLN A 128 16.68 -7.22 1.55
C GLN A 128 16.58 -7.10 0.03
N ILE A 129 17.35 -6.17 -0.51
CA ILE A 129 17.39 -5.81 -1.93
C ILE A 129 18.85 -5.69 -2.37
N PRO A 130 19.22 -6.16 -3.58
CA PRO A 130 20.57 -5.99 -4.12
C PRO A 130 21.01 -4.51 -4.12
N GLN A 131 22.27 -4.24 -3.75
CA GLN A 131 22.75 -2.86 -3.58
C GLN A 131 22.82 -2.09 -4.90
N GLU A 132 22.93 -2.80 -6.03
CA GLU A 132 23.08 -2.21 -7.37
C GLU A 132 21.87 -1.36 -7.77
N VAL A 133 20.68 -1.70 -7.28
CA VAL A 133 19.43 -0.98 -7.60
C VAL A 133 19.19 0.24 -6.72
N LEU A 134 19.94 0.43 -5.63
CA LEU A 134 19.81 1.59 -4.75
C LEU A 134 20.38 2.88 -5.37
N GLY A 135 21.31 2.76 -6.32
CA GLY A 135 22.02 3.91 -6.94
C GLY A 135 21.35 4.50 -8.18
N VAL A 136 20.17 4.02 -8.57
CA VAL A 136 19.54 4.40 -9.85
C VAL A 136 19.04 5.84 -9.80
N LYS A 137 19.42 6.64 -10.81
CA LYS A 137 18.97 8.04 -10.98
C LYS A 137 18.18 8.17 -12.27
N LYS A 138 17.17 9.04 -12.26
CA LYS A 138 16.48 9.48 -13.47
C LYS A 138 17.36 10.52 -14.17
N TRP A 139 17.50 10.37 -15.49
CA TRP A 139 18.21 11.31 -16.34
C TRP A 139 17.21 11.93 -17.31
N GLU A 140 17.23 13.25 -17.41
CA GLU A 140 16.54 13.98 -18.48
C GLU A 140 17.53 14.16 -19.63
N CYS A 141 17.17 13.65 -20.80
CA CYS A 141 18.03 13.65 -21.98
C CYS A 141 17.34 14.36 -23.14
N GLU A 142 18.10 15.12 -23.92
CA GLU A 142 17.62 15.73 -25.16
C GLU A 142 17.97 14.85 -26.36
N VAL A 143 17.00 14.64 -27.26
CA VAL A 143 17.21 13.85 -28.48
C VAL A 143 18.00 14.69 -29.49
N VAL A 144 19.28 14.40 -29.67
CA VAL A 144 20.17 15.15 -30.58
C VAL A 144 19.87 14.84 -32.05
N SER A 145 19.63 13.58 -32.39
CA SER A 145 19.24 13.18 -33.75
C SER A 145 18.57 11.82 -33.75
N ASN A 146 17.70 11.58 -34.74
CA ASN A 146 17.11 10.27 -35.01
C ASN A 146 17.19 10.02 -36.53
N LYS A 147 18.29 9.40 -36.98
CA LYS A 147 18.49 9.10 -38.40
C LYS A 147 17.66 7.88 -38.77
N ASN A 148 16.88 7.99 -39.83
CA ASN A 148 16.13 6.86 -40.36
C ASN A 148 17.08 5.84 -40.98
N LEU A 149 16.87 4.56 -40.68
CA LEU A 149 17.64 3.41 -41.19
C LEU A 149 16.84 2.53 -42.17
N ALA A 150 15.61 2.94 -42.51
CA ALA A 150 14.77 2.27 -43.49
C ALA A 150 15.24 2.53 -44.93
#